data_AF-A0A559LTJ7-F1
#
_entry.id   AF-A0A559LTJ7-F1
#
_cell.length_a   1.000
_cell.length_b   1.000
_cell.length_c   1.000
_cell.angle_alpha   90.00
_cell.angle_beta   90.00
_cell.angle_gamma   90.00
#
_symmetry.space_group_name_H-M   'P 1'
#
loop_
_entity.id
_entity.type
_entity.pdbx_description
1 polymer ?
#
loop_
_entity_poly.entity_id
_entity_poly.type
_entity_poly.pdbx_seq_one_letter_code
_entity_poly.pdbx_strand_id
1 'polypeptide(L)'
;MRAHDAMQSDEANDAAWEAARGGVAGAVKWGIGAAVLGAAGYIWSPLYRSMTIQFKVYLQMCGMVPGAMIEADSRLRAYEHRVRMQRRLMGDRAKWERYEEEFIKGDGK
;
A
#
# COMPACT_ATOMS: atom_id res chain seq x y z
N MET A 1 -30.48 -0.53 -7.63
CA MET A 1 -29.10 -0.13 -7.94
C MET A 1 -28.53 0.73 -6.81
N ARG A 2 -28.14 0.15 -5.66
CA ARG A 2 -27.58 0.90 -4.51
C ARG A 2 -26.58 0.11 -3.65
N ALA A 3 -26.58 -1.22 -3.69
CA ALA A 3 -25.66 -2.06 -2.92
C ALA A 3 -24.23 -2.14 -3.50
N HIS A 4 -24.08 -1.93 -4.81
CA HIS A 4 -22.78 -2.03 -5.49
C HIS A 4 -21.88 -0.81 -5.24
N ASP A 5 -22.47 0.34 -4.93
CA ASP A 5 -21.78 1.61 -4.69
C ASP A 5 -21.20 1.66 -3.26
N ALA A 6 -21.94 1.12 -2.27
CA ALA A 6 -21.51 1.05 -0.87
C ALA A 6 -20.37 0.04 -0.64
N MET A 7 -20.41 -1.14 -1.29
CA MET A 7 -19.27 -2.08 -1.23
C MET A 7 -18.02 -1.50 -1.90
N GLN A 8 -18.17 -0.73 -2.98
CA GLN A 8 -17.04 -0.10 -3.65
C GLN A 8 -16.42 1.04 -2.82
N SER A 9 -17.24 1.78 -2.04
CA SER A 9 -16.73 2.82 -1.13
C SER A 9 -15.99 2.24 0.07
N ASP A 10 -16.48 1.15 0.66
CA ASP A 10 -15.84 0.52 1.82
C ASP A 10 -14.51 -0.14 1.41
N GLU A 11 -14.49 -0.84 0.27
CA GLU A 11 -13.29 -1.48 -0.28
C GLU A 11 -12.25 -0.45 -0.74
N ALA A 12 -12.68 0.71 -1.24
CA ALA A 12 -11.80 1.83 -1.57
C ALA A 12 -11.24 2.52 -0.30
N ASN A 13 -12.06 2.65 0.75
CA ASN A 13 -11.63 3.24 2.02
C ASN A 13 -10.62 2.34 2.75
N ASP A 14 -10.82 1.03 2.75
CA ASP A 14 -9.86 0.06 3.29
C ASP A 14 -8.55 0.06 2.48
N ALA A 15 -8.61 0.16 1.16
CA ALA A 15 -7.42 0.29 0.31
C ALA A 15 -6.65 1.58 0.60
N ALA A 16 -7.36 2.70 0.75
CA ALA A 16 -6.77 3.98 1.11
C ALA A 16 -6.12 3.94 2.51
N TRP A 17 -6.76 3.24 3.46
CA TRP A 17 -6.24 3.05 4.80
C TRP A 17 -5.00 2.15 4.85
N GLU A 18 -4.98 1.06 4.09
CA GLU A 18 -3.80 0.22 3.92
C GLU A 18 -2.64 0.99 3.29
N ALA A 19 -2.90 1.78 2.26
CA ALA A 19 -1.91 2.62 1.60
C ALA A 19 -1.36 3.71 2.52
N ALA A 20 -2.23 4.39 3.28
CA ALA A 20 -1.84 5.39 4.27
C ALA A 20 -0.94 4.78 5.35
N ARG A 21 -1.31 3.60 5.88
CA ARG A 21 -0.50 2.89 6.87
C ARG A 21 0.83 2.40 6.31
N GLY A 22 0.86 2.01 5.03
CA GLY A 22 2.09 1.71 4.28
C GLY A 22 2.99 2.93 4.11
N GLY A 23 2.43 4.08 3.73
CA GLY A 23 3.15 5.33 3.58
C GLY A 23 3.73 5.84 4.90
N VAL A 24 2.97 5.75 6.00
CA VAL A 24 3.46 6.10 7.35
C VAL A 24 4.57 5.15 7.79
N ALA A 25 4.42 3.84 7.58
CA ALA A 25 5.46 2.86 7.91
C ALA A 25 6.74 3.10 7.09
N GLY A 26 6.61 3.43 5.79
CA GLY A 26 7.71 3.81 4.91
C GLY A 26 8.40 5.08 5.38
N ALA A 27 7.64 6.14 5.68
CA ALA A 27 8.15 7.40 6.20
C ALA A 27 8.93 7.21 7.51
N VAL A 28 8.43 6.37 8.41
CA VAL A 28 9.08 6.08 9.70
C VAL A 28 10.37 5.29 9.49
N LYS A 29 10.33 4.19 8.71
CA LYS A 29 11.53 3.35 8.45
C LYS A 29 12.64 4.17 7.81
N TRP A 30 12.32 4.91 6.75
CA TRP A 30 13.30 5.74 6.05
C TRP A 30 13.67 7.00 6.83
N GLY A 31 12.77 7.52 7.67
CA GLY A 31 13.07 8.59 8.63
C GLY A 31 14.08 8.17 9.68
N ILE A 32 13.98 6.97 10.25
CA ILE A 32 14.99 6.46 11.17
C ILE A 32 16.34 6.34 10.46
N GLY A 33 16.37 5.78 9.24
CA GLY A 33 17.60 5.69 8.44
C GLY A 33 18.24 7.06 8.15
N ALA A 34 17.43 8.03 7.73
CA ALA A 34 17.88 9.40 7.49
C ALA A 34 18.38 10.09 8.77
N ALA A 35 17.76 9.81 9.91
CA ALA A 35 18.17 10.38 11.20
C ALA A 35 19.53 9.82 11.65
N VAL A 36 19.77 8.52 11.45
CA VAL A 36 21.08 7.89 11.71
C VAL A 36 22.16 8.49 10.81
N LEU A 37 21.86 8.66 9.52
CA LEU A 37 22.79 9.31 8.58
C LEU A 37 23.04 10.78 8.93
N GLY A 38 22.02 11.51 9.35
CA GLY A 38 22.13 12.89 9.83
C GLY A 38 22.98 13.01 11.09
N ALA A 39 22.85 12.06 12.03
CA ALA A 39 23.67 12.00 13.24
C ALA A 39 25.14 11.68 12.91
N ALA A 40 25.38 10.71 12.03
CA ALA A 40 26.73 10.39 11.55
C ALA A 40 27.38 11.60 10.83
N GLY A 41 26.61 12.29 9.99
CA GLY A 41 27.05 13.53 9.33
C GLY A 41 27.42 14.63 10.32
N TYR A 42 26.67 14.80 11.41
CA TYR A 42 26.96 15.79 12.44
C TYR A 42 28.25 15.51 13.24
N ILE A 43 28.61 14.24 13.42
CA ILE A 43 29.82 13.81 14.13
C ILE A 43 31.05 13.98 13.23
N TRP A 44 31.01 13.49 11.99
CA TRP A 44 32.17 13.42 11.11
C TRP A 44 32.38 14.64 10.22
N SER A 45 31.34 15.38 9.85
CA SER A 45 31.45 16.52 8.92
C SER A 45 31.32 17.87 9.63
N PRO A 46 32.37 18.72 9.62
CA PRO A 46 32.28 20.08 10.15
C PRO A 46 31.30 20.95 9.33
N LEU A 47 31.13 20.64 8.04
CA LEU A 47 30.17 21.28 7.13
C LEU A 47 28.72 21.03 7.55
N TYR A 48 28.41 19.80 7.97
CA TYR A 48 27.07 19.44 8.44
C TYR A 48 26.77 20.07 9.81
N ARG A 49 27.80 20.31 10.62
CA ARG A 49 27.68 20.99 11.93
C ARG A 49 27.30 22.46 11.77
N SER A 50 27.93 23.17 10.84
CA SER A 50 27.66 24.60 10.53
C SER A 50 26.36 24.84 9.77
N MET A 51 25.71 23.79 9.27
CA MET A 51 24.47 23.89 8.50
C MET A 51 23.28 24.34 9.37
N THR A 52 22.37 25.13 8.78
CA THR A 52 21.17 25.61 9.48
C THR A 52 20.22 24.46 9.84
N ILE A 53 19.37 24.69 10.85
CA ILE A 53 18.37 23.71 11.29
C ILE A 53 17.41 23.38 10.13
N GLN A 54 17.00 24.38 9.35
CA GLN A 54 16.14 24.20 8.18
C GLN A 54 16.74 23.21 7.18
N PHE A 55 18.03 23.33 6.87
CA PHE A 55 18.67 22.46 5.88
C PHE A 55 18.84 21.03 6.41
N LYS A 56 19.03 20.85 7.73
CA LYS A 56 19.07 19.53 8.38
C LYS A 56 17.71 18.84 8.31
N VAL A 57 16.63 19.58 8.61
CA VAL A 57 15.25 19.07 8.47
C VAL A 57 14.93 18.77 7.02
N TYR A 58 15.33 19.62 6.08
CA TYR A 58 15.17 19.35 4.65
C TYR A 58 15.85 18.03 4.26
N LEU A 59 17.10 17.81 4.68
CA LEU A 59 17.84 16.58 4.37
C LEU A 59 17.20 15.33 4.98
N GLN A 60 16.64 15.46 6.20
CA GLN A 60 15.84 14.42 6.84
C GLN A 60 14.57 14.09 6.02
N MET A 61 13.85 15.12 5.55
CA MET A 61 12.65 14.96 4.75
C MET A 61 12.96 14.35 3.37
N CYS A 62 14.12 14.64 2.79
CA CYS A 62 14.58 14.02 1.55
C CYS A 62 14.74 12.50 1.65
N GLY A 63 14.99 11.93 2.83
CA GLY A 63 14.96 10.48 3.02
C GLY A 63 13.54 9.95 3.25
N MET A 64 12.74 10.68 4.04
CA MET A 64 11.40 10.25 4.43
C MET A 64 10.39 10.25 3.28
N VAL A 65 10.36 11.31 2.48
CA VAL A 65 9.35 11.50 1.42
C VAL A 65 9.44 10.42 0.33
N PRO A 66 10.60 10.19 -0.34
CA PRO A 66 10.69 9.11 -1.32
C PRO A 66 10.56 7.73 -0.68
N GLY A 67 11.03 7.55 0.56
CA GLY A 67 10.84 6.31 1.30
C GLY A 67 9.37 5.97 1.55
N ALA A 68 8.55 6.98 1.86
CA ALA A 68 7.10 6.84 1.99
C ALA A 68 6.44 6.48 0.66
N MET A 69 6.86 7.11 -0.44
CA MET A 69 6.31 6.83 -1.77
C MET A 69 6.61 5.39 -2.22
N ILE A 70 7.84 4.91 -2.03
CA ILE A 70 8.22 3.54 -2.39
C ILE A 70 7.38 2.51 -1.64
N GLU A 71 7.21 2.69 -0.33
CA GLU A 71 6.46 1.74 0.49
C GLU A 71 4.96 1.79 0.16
N ALA A 72 4.42 2.99 -0.08
CA ALA A 72 3.02 3.18 -0.50
C ALA A 72 2.74 2.50 -1.86
N ASP A 73 3.60 2.72 -2.85
CA ASP A 73 3.47 2.10 -4.18
C ASP A 73 3.58 0.57 -4.10
N SER A 74 4.50 0.06 -3.28
CA SER A 74 4.66 -1.39 -3.09
C SER A 74 3.40 -2.03 -2.51
N ARG A 75 2.76 -1.35 -1.55
CA ARG A 75 1.55 -1.84 -0.89
C ARG A 75 0.32 -1.71 -1.79
N LEU A 76 0.23 -0.64 -2.57
CA LEU A 76 -0.83 -0.46 -3.57
C LEU A 76 -0.80 -1.58 -4.61
N ARG A 77 0.38 -1.92 -5.14
CA ARG A 77 0.54 -3.04 -6.09
C ARG A 77 0.16 -4.38 -5.46
N ALA A 78 0.60 -4.64 -4.23
CA ALA A 78 0.26 -5.88 -3.51
C ALA A 78 -1.27 -6.01 -3.29
N TYR A 79 -1.96 -4.90 -3.04
CA TYR A 79 -3.42 -4.87 -2.97
C TYR A 79 -4.06 -5.19 -4.33
N GLU A 80 -3.63 -4.52 -5.40
CA GLU A 80 -4.17 -4.75 -6.74
C GLU A 80 -4.03 -6.21 -7.20
N HIS A 81 -2.87 -6.84 -6.93
CA HIS A 81 -2.66 -8.26 -7.23
C HIS A 81 -3.63 -9.18 -6.46
N ARG A 82 -3.90 -8.88 -5.19
CA ARG A 82 -4.85 -9.65 -4.37
C ARG A 82 -6.28 -9.54 -4.90
N VAL A 83 -6.72 -8.33 -5.24
CA VAL A 83 -8.06 -8.11 -5.81
C VAL A 83 -8.22 -8.82 -7.15
N ARG A 84 -7.21 -8.77 -8.03
CA ARG A 84 -7.24 -9.49 -9.31
C ARG A 84 -7.36 -11.01 -9.13
N MET A 85 -6.67 -11.58 -8.15
CA MET A 85 -6.77 -13.02 -7.83
C MET A 85 -8.14 -13.39 -7.26
N GLN A 86 -8.68 -12.58 -6.35
CA GLN A 86 -10.02 -12.80 -5.80
C GLN A 86 -11.09 -12.75 -6.91
N ARG A 87 -11.01 -11.80 -7.84
CA ARG A 87 -11.95 -11.73 -8.98
C ARG A 87 -11.91 -12.98 -9.85
N ARG A 88 -10.72 -13.57 -10.07
CA ARG A 88 -10.60 -14.84 -10.82
C ARG A 88 -11.29 -15.99 -10.09
N LEU A 89 -10.98 -16.16 -8.80
CA LEU A 89 -11.56 -17.22 -7.97
C LEU A 89 -13.08 -17.12 -7.86
N MET A 90 -13.63 -15.91 -7.72
CA MET A 90 -15.08 -15.68 -7.69
C MET A 90 -15.75 -16.01 -9.02
N GLY A 91 -15.10 -15.66 -10.15
CA GLY A 91 -15.59 -16.01 -11.48
C GLY A 91 -15.60 -17.52 -11.73
N ASP A 92 -14.59 -18.24 -11.26
CA ASP A 92 -14.51 -19.70 -11.39
C ASP A 92 -15.56 -20.40 -10.51
N ARG A 93 -15.81 -19.91 -9.28
CA ARG A 93 -16.90 -20.41 -8.43
C ARG A 93 -18.27 -20.21 -9.06
N ALA A 94 -18.55 -19.02 -9.58
CA ALA A 94 -19.84 -18.72 -10.22
C ALA A 94 -20.10 -19.57 -11.49
N LYS A 95 -19.04 -19.95 -12.21
CA LYS A 95 -19.16 -20.92 -13.32
C LYS A 95 -19.47 -22.32 -12.81
N TRP A 96 -18.82 -22.76 -11.74
CA TRP A 96 -19.04 -24.07 -11.14
C TRP A 96 -20.47 -24.25 -10.62
N GLU A 97 -21.01 -23.23 -9.93
CA GLU A 97 -22.40 -23.23 -9.45
C GLU A 97 -23.41 -23.36 -10.61
N ARG A 98 -23.18 -22.67 -11.74
CA ARG A 98 -24.03 -22.83 -12.93
C ARG A 98 -23.96 -24.22 -13.54
N TYR A 99 -22.78 -24.84 -13.56
CA TYR A 99 -22.65 -26.22 -14.04
C TYR A 99 -23.43 -27.18 -13.14
N GLU A 100 -23.34 -27.06 -11.81
CA GLU A 100 -24.13 -27.89 -10.88
C GLU A 100 -25.65 -27.73 -11.10
N GLU A 101 -26.15 -26.50 -11.27
CA GLU A 101 -27.56 -26.26 -11.56
C GLU A 101 -28.01 -26.88 -12.90
N GLU A 102 -27.20 -26.78 -13.95
CA GLU A 102 -27.50 -27.38 -15.26
C GLU A 102 -27.48 -28.92 -15.20
N PHE A 103 -26.54 -29.52 -14.46
CA PHE A 103 -26.48 -30.98 -14.25
C PHE A 103 -27.70 -31.49 -13.47
N ILE A 104 -28.04 -30.86 -12.34
CA ILE A 104 -29.20 -31.25 -11.51
C ILE A 104 -30.51 -31.13 -12.30
N LYS A 105 -30.63 -30.10 -13.16
CA LYS A 105 -31.82 -29.90 -14.01
C LYS A 105 -31.85 -30.84 -15.22
N GLY A 106 -30.70 -31.33 -15.67
CA GLY A 106 -30.56 -32.29 -16.77
C GLY A 106 -30.90 -33.73 -16.37
N ASP A 107 -30.64 -34.12 -15.12
CA ASP A 107 -30.88 -35.47 -14.58
C ASP A 107 -32.35 -35.69 -14.12
N GLY A 108 -33.19 -34.65 -14.19
CA GLY A 108 -34.61 -34.67 -13.81
C GLY A 108 -35.58 -34.93 -14.97
N LYS A 109 -35.13 -35.46 -16.10
CA LYS A 109 -35.96 -35.90 -17.25
C LYS A 109 -35.84 -37.40 -17.44
#